data_AF-A0A1W0A1S1-F1
#
_entry.id   AF-A0A1W0A1S1-F1
#
_cell.length_a   1.000
_cell.length_b   1.000
_cell.length_c   1.000
_cell.angle_alpha   90.00
_cell.angle_beta   90.00
_cell.angle_gamma   90.00
#
_symmetry.space_group_name_H-M   'P 1'
#
loop_
_entity.id
_entity.type
_entity.pdbx_description
1 polymer ?
#
loop_
_entity_poly.entity_id
_entity_poly.type
_entity_poly.pdbx_seq_one_letter_code
_entity_poly.pdbx_strand_id
1 'polypeptide(L)'
;MPALIVLSNQALVRLIAEYQEGWFEDVLPIVKIAADINLVRHPNTGRIFFAPIPTSLSTLPYVVKHGEILLIDGGMLGMPRMSLGCKWMWKKSSFPLHLAIIMGDVNKVRRILRCKPLFASPSAMNVAAYTRNWDMINYFHNERTEGCTTFAMDRAAKDGYLDLVQFLHANRKEGCTHRAIDSAAENGHLEVVKFLATHRTEGCSIRAFKSKYTNVVEYLDSIGFRKYLHYQL
;
A
#
# COMPACT_ATOMS: atom_id res chain seq x y z
N MET A 1 49.30 4.73 1.21
CA MET A 1 49.02 5.34 2.53
C MET A 1 47.59 5.88 2.74
N PRO A 2 46.74 6.17 1.73
CA PRO A 2 45.35 6.61 1.99
C PRO A 2 44.45 5.55 2.63
N ALA A 3 44.56 4.29 2.20
CA ALA A 3 43.74 3.20 2.74
C ALA A 3 44.00 2.92 4.23
N LEU A 4 45.25 3.08 4.70
CA LEU A 4 45.60 2.86 6.11
C LEU A 4 44.96 3.92 7.02
N ILE A 5 44.87 5.17 6.56
CA ILE A 5 44.24 6.29 7.29
C ILE A 5 42.72 6.07 7.40
N VAL A 6 42.09 5.63 6.30
CA VAL A 6 40.67 5.26 6.23
C VAL A 6 40.37 4.11 7.21
N LEU A 7 41.19 3.06 7.21
CA LEU A 7 41.02 1.89 8.08
C LEU A 7 41.43 2.12 9.54
N SER A 8 42.18 3.19 9.83
CA SER A 8 42.50 3.60 11.21
C SER A 8 41.35 4.37 11.86
N ASN A 9 40.39 4.88 11.07
CA ASN A 9 39.22 5.56 11.59
C ASN A 9 38.14 4.54 11.99
N GLN A 10 38.01 4.28 13.29
CA GLN A 10 37.05 3.31 13.82
C GLN A 10 35.59 3.62 13.44
N ALA A 11 35.20 4.89 13.36
CA ALA A 11 33.84 5.26 12.97
C ALA A 11 33.58 4.92 11.50
N LEU A 12 34.56 5.16 10.64
CA LEU A 12 34.46 4.84 9.22
C LEU A 12 34.46 3.33 8.97
N VAL A 13 35.30 2.59 9.68
CA VAL A 13 35.33 1.11 9.62
C VAL A 13 34.01 0.52 10.08
N ARG A 14 33.41 1.03 11.17
CA ARG A 14 32.08 0.59 11.63
C ARG A 14 31.00 0.87 10.59
N LEU A 15 31.00 2.07 9.99
CA LEU A 15 30.03 2.42 8.95
C LEU A 15 30.15 1.52 7.71
N ILE A 16 31.39 1.23 7.28
CA ILE A 16 31.65 0.32 6.15
C ILE A 16 31.21 -1.09 6.52
N ALA A 17 31.52 -1.57 7.73
CA ALA A 17 31.12 -2.89 8.21
C ALA A 17 29.60 -3.04 8.29
N GLU A 18 28.87 -2.01 8.71
CA GLU A 18 27.41 -2.02 8.69
C GLU A 18 26.83 -2.02 7.27
N TYR A 19 27.54 -1.47 6.27
CA TYR A 19 27.03 -1.32 4.90
C TYR A 19 27.57 -2.41 3.97
N GLN A 20 26.97 -3.61 4.04
CA GLN A 20 27.35 -4.77 3.23
C GLN A 20 26.47 -4.93 1.99
N GLU A 21 27.07 -5.28 0.85
CA GLU A 21 26.35 -5.58 -0.40
C GLU A 21 25.44 -4.44 -0.91
N GLY A 22 25.74 -3.20 -0.51
CA GLY A 22 24.90 -2.04 -0.82
C GLY A 22 23.67 -1.88 0.08
N TRP A 23 23.65 -2.54 1.23
CA TRP A 23 22.58 -2.51 2.24
C TRP A 23 23.16 -2.36 3.64
N PHE A 24 22.38 -1.81 4.57
CA PHE A 24 22.74 -1.90 5.98
C PHE A 24 22.45 -3.32 6.50
N GLU A 25 23.28 -3.83 7.41
CA GLU A 25 23.21 -5.19 7.95
C GLU A 25 21.82 -5.53 8.51
N ASP A 26 21.21 -4.58 9.22
CA ASP A 26 19.87 -4.72 9.83
C ASP A 26 18.72 -4.78 8.80
N VAL A 27 18.98 -4.40 7.56
CA VAL A 27 18.04 -4.44 6.43
C VAL A 27 18.18 -5.73 5.61
N LEU A 28 19.33 -6.42 5.67
CA LEU A 28 19.60 -7.64 4.90
C LEU A 28 18.52 -8.73 5.07
N PRO A 29 17.95 -8.99 6.27
CA PRO A 29 16.87 -9.96 6.42
C PRO A 29 15.65 -9.64 5.56
N ILE A 30 15.26 -8.37 5.44
CA ILE A 30 14.14 -7.92 4.60
C ILE A 30 14.46 -8.15 3.13
N VAL A 31 15.69 -7.84 2.70
CA VAL A 31 16.14 -8.02 1.32
C VAL A 31 16.14 -9.50 0.93
N LYS A 32 16.58 -10.39 1.82
CA LYS A 32 16.55 -11.84 1.61
C LYS A 32 15.12 -12.36 1.47
N ILE A 33 14.23 -12.02 2.40
CA ILE A 33 12.81 -12.39 2.32
C ILE A 33 12.20 -11.89 1.00
N ALA A 34 12.49 -10.65 0.62
CA ALA A 34 11.99 -10.07 -0.62
C ALA A 34 12.51 -10.79 -1.87
N ALA A 35 13.73 -11.34 -1.84
CA ALA A 35 14.31 -12.09 -2.95
C ALA A 35 13.64 -13.47 -3.15
N ASP A 36 13.25 -14.11 -2.05
CA ASP A 36 12.64 -15.45 -2.00
C ASP A 36 11.16 -15.46 -2.41
N ILE A 37 10.47 -14.34 -2.26
CA ILE A 37 9.07 -14.18 -2.69
C ILE A 37 9.00 -13.98 -4.21
N ASN A 38 8.23 -14.83 -4.88
CA ASN A 38 8.03 -14.83 -6.32
C ASN A 38 6.59 -14.47 -6.71
N LEU A 39 6.39 -14.13 -7.99
CA LEU A 39 5.06 -13.94 -8.56
C LEU A 39 4.52 -15.29 -9.05
N VAL A 40 3.43 -15.74 -8.44
CA VAL A 40 2.75 -17.01 -8.77
C VAL A 40 1.37 -16.69 -9.34
N ARG A 41 0.96 -17.41 -10.39
CA ARG A 41 -0.39 -17.31 -10.95
C ARG A 41 -1.27 -18.41 -10.35
N HIS A 42 -2.39 -18.02 -9.75
CA HIS A 42 -3.38 -18.96 -9.25
C HIS A 42 -3.99 -19.75 -10.42
N PRO A 43 -4.00 -21.09 -10.38
CA PRO A 43 -4.40 -21.93 -11.51
C PRO A 43 -5.87 -21.70 -11.90
N ASN A 44 -6.77 -21.67 -10.93
CA ASN A 44 -8.22 -21.55 -11.20
C ASN A 44 -8.67 -20.13 -11.54
N THR A 45 -8.19 -19.12 -10.79
CA THR A 45 -8.69 -17.74 -10.92
C THR A 45 -7.84 -16.89 -11.87
N GLY A 46 -6.66 -17.36 -12.27
CA GLY A 46 -5.69 -16.61 -13.07
C GLY A 46 -5.09 -15.39 -12.36
N ARG A 47 -5.46 -15.12 -11.10
CA ARG A 47 -4.96 -14.00 -10.29
C ARG A 47 -3.49 -14.18 -9.96
N ILE A 48 -2.76 -13.09 -9.84
CA ILE A 48 -1.32 -13.09 -9.54
C ILE A 48 -1.11 -12.80 -8.06
N PHE A 49 -0.24 -13.57 -7.42
CA PHE A 49 0.11 -13.51 -6.01
C PHE A 49 1.62 -13.39 -5.81
N PHE A 50 2.02 -12.82 -4.68
CA PHE A 50 3.35 -12.91 -4.11
C PHE A 50 3.41 -14.12 -3.17
N ALA A 51 4.27 -15.10 -3.46
CA ALA A 51 4.38 -16.34 -2.70
C ALA A 51 5.78 -16.99 -2.86
N PRO A 52 6.25 -17.78 -1.88
CA PRO A 52 5.62 -18.06 -0.60
C PRO A 52 5.79 -16.90 0.39
N ILE A 53 4.75 -16.56 1.14
CA ILE A 53 4.86 -15.62 2.26
C ILE A 53 5.37 -16.37 3.49
N PRO A 54 6.54 -16.02 4.05
CA PRO A 54 7.08 -16.73 5.19
C PRO A 54 6.23 -16.52 6.45
N THR A 55 6.28 -17.49 7.36
CA THR A 55 5.55 -17.48 8.63
C THR A 55 5.88 -16.26 9.50
N SER A 56 7.09 -15.70 9.37
CA SER A 56 7.47 -14.45 10.06
C SER A 56 6.61 -13.24 9.68
N LEU A 57 5.94 -13.29 8.52
CA LEU A 57 5.04 -12.24 8.04
C LEU A 57 3.57 -12.62 8.14
N SER A 58 3.24 -13.89 8.40
CA SER A 58 1.85 -14.38 8.32
C SER A 58 0.94 -13.77 9.37
N THR A 59 1.48 -13.35 10.51
CA THR A 59 0.75 -12.73 11.62
C THR A 59 0.56 -11.22 11.46
N LEU A 60 1.21 -10.59 10.48
CA LEU A 60 1.07 -9.16 10.25
C LEU A 60 -0.40 -8.84 9.90
N PRO A 61 -1.04 -7.84 10.53
CA PRO A 61 -2.46 -7.55 10.31
C PRO A 61 -2.84 -7.41 8.83
N TYR A 62 -1.93 -6.82 8.06
CA TYR A 62 -2.04 -6.68 6.61
C TYR A 62 -2.11 -8.03 5.88
N VAL A 63 -1.23 -8.96 6.26
CA VAL A 63 -1.14 -10.30 5.67
C VAL A 63 -2.32 -11.15 6.10
N VAL A 64 -2.76 -11.04 7.37
CA VAL A 64 -3.97 -11.73 7.85
C VAL A 64 -5.21 -11.25 7.09
N LYS A 65 -5.35 -9.94 6.86
CA LYS A 65 -6.52 -9.35 6.20
C LYS A 65 -6.60 -9.68 4.70
N HIS A 66 -5.46 -9.89 4.04
CA HIS A 66 -5.39 -9.97 2.58
C HIS A 66 -4.73 -11.21 2.01
N GLY A 67 -4.10 -12.03 2.86
CA GLY A 67 -3.46 -13.28 2.47
C GLY A 67 -4.49 -14.33 2.05
N GLU A 68 -4.07 -15.20 1.16
CA GLU A 68 -4.88 -16.30 0.64
C GLU A 68 -4.02 -17.56 0.63
N ILE A 69 -4.58 -18.69 1.07
CA ILE A 69 -3.92 -19.99 0.95
C ILE A 69 -4.08 -20.44 -0.51
N LEU A 70 -2.97 -20.46 -1.23
CA LEU A 70 -2.90 -20.96 -2.60
C LEU A 70 -2.77 -22.47 -2.54
N LEU A 71 -3.74 -23.20 -3.09
CA LEU A 71 -3.70 -24.67 -3.24
C LEU A 71 -2.75 -25.10 -4.37
N ILE A 72 -1.55 -24.52 -4.38
CA ILE A 72 -0.42 -24.84 -5.26
C ILE A 72 0.67 -25.42 -4.35
N ASP A 73 1.34 -26.48 -4.77
CA ASP A 73 2.45 -27.13 -4.05
C ASP A 73 2.19 -27.40 -2.55
N GLY A 74 1.06 -28.04 -2.24
CA GLY A 74 0.75 -28.48 -0.87
C GLY A 74 0.16 -27.39 0.05
N GLY A 75 -0.15 -26.20 -0.47
CA GLY A 75 -0.82 -25.14 0.28
C GLY A 75 0.17 -24.09 0.78
N MET A 76 0.42 -23.06 -0.02
CA MET A 76 1.31 -21.95 0.34
C MET A 76 0.51 -20.67 0.62
N LEU A 77 0.91 -19.89 1.62
CA LEU A 77 0.34 -18.57 1.84
C LEU A 77 0.84 -17.60 0.75
N GLY A 78 -0.08 -16.94 0.07
CA GLY A 78 0.20 -15.92 -0.93
C GLY A 78 -0.51 -14.61 -0.63
N MET A 79 0.04 -13.50 -1.13
CA MET A 79 -0.61 -12.19 -1.09
C MET A 79 -1.04 -11.73 -2.49
N PRO A 80 -2.30 -11.31 -2.70
CA PRO A 80 -2.73 -10.79 -3.99
C PRO A 80 -1.86 -9.62 -4.43
N ARG A 81 -1.41 -9.64 -5.69
CA ARG A 81 -0.54 -8.59 -6.25
C ARG A 81 -1.13 -7.18 -6.09
N MET A 82 -2.45 -7.09 -6.23
CA MET A 82 -3.19 -5.83 -6.12
C MET A 82 -3.19 -5.25 -4.72
N SER A 83 -2.95 -6.07 -3.70
CA SER A 83 -2.83 -5.57 -2.33
C SER A 83 -1.62 -4.63 -2.22
N LEU A 84 -0.52 -4.86 -2.92
CA LEU A 84 0.67 -4.01 -2.77
C LEU A 84 0.63 -2.70 -3.59
N GLY A 85 -0.52 -2.33 -4.17
CA GLY A 85 -0.64 -1.11 -4.97
C GLY A 85 0.23 -1.10 -6.24
N CYS A 86 0.81 -2.25 -6.62
CA CYS A 86 1.70 -2.38 -7.76
C CYS A 86 0.88 -2.42 -9.06
N LYS A 87 0.76 -1.28 -9.75
CA LYS A 87 0.33 -1.28 -11.16
C LYS A 87 1.42 -1.94 -12.03
N TRP A 88 0.95 -2.50 -13.15
CA TRP A 88 1.64 -3.23 -14.22
C TRP A 88 3.14 -2.92 -14.38
N MET A 89 3.94 -3.97 -14.54
CA MET A 89 5.41 -3.98 -14.66
C MET A 89 6.17 -3.59 -13.38
N TRP A 90 6.27 -4.52 -12.44
CA TRP A 90 7.27 -4.43 -11.38
C TRP A 90 8.49 -5.28 -11.73
N LYS A 91 9.60 -4.59 -12.06
CA LYS A 91 10.94 -5.11 -11.77
C LYS A 91 11.04 -5.30 -10.25
N LYS A 92 11.62 -6.42 -9.81
CA LYS A 92 11.85 -6.81 -8.40
C LYS A 92 12.47 -5.72 -7.48
N SER A 93 12.93 -4.57 -8.01
CA SER A 93 13.84 -3.67 -7.32
C SER A 93 13.28 -3.12 -6.01
N SER A 94 12.11 -2.49 -5.99
CA SER A 94 11.61 -1.77 -4.79
C SER A 94 10.82 -2.63 -3.79
N PHE A 95 10.81 -3.96 -3.96
CA PHE A 95 10.01 -4.85 -3.11
C PHE A 95 10.49 -4.90 -1.65
N PRO A 96 11.81 -4.86 -1.35
CA PRO A 96 12.28 -4.74 0.03
C PRO A 96 11.73 -3.51 0.76
N LEU A 97 11.55 -2.38 0.06
CA LEU A 97 10.97 -1.18 0.65
C LEU A 97 9.52 -1.42 1.06
N HIS A 98 8.69 -1.97 0.17
CA HIS A 98 7.29 -2.26 0.49
C HIS A 98 7.16 -3.24 1.66
N LEU A 99 8.04 -4.25 1.73
CA LEU A 99 8.04 -5.18 2.84
C LEU A 99 8.34 -4.47 4.17
N ALA A 100 9.34 -3.59 4.21
CA ALA A 100 9.64 -2.79 5.40
C ALA A 100 8.46 -1.89 5.84
N ILE A 101 7.71 -1.33 4.89
CA ILE A 101 6.51 -0.52 5.17
C ILE A 101 5.40 -1.39 5.80
N ILE A 102 5.19 -2.60 5.28
CA ILE A 102 4.19 -3.56 5.81
C ILE A 102 4.57 -4.01 7.21
N MET A 103 5.87 -4.22 7.46
CA MET A 103 6.39 -4.54 8.78
C MET A 103 6.29 -3.36 9.76
N GLY A 104 6.10 -2.14 9.25
CA GLY A 104 5.89 -0.95 10.09
C GLY A 104 7.17 -0.34 10.68
N ASP A 105 8.36 -0.65 10.15
CA ASP A 105 9.64 -0.17 10.70
C ASP A 105 10.19 1.05 9.93
N VAL A 106 9.97 2.26 10.49
CA VAL A 106 10.38 3.53 9.84
C VAL A 106 11.89 3.62 9.69
N ASN A 107 12.64 3.07 10.64
CA ASN A 107 14.11 3.11 10.61
C ASN A 107 14.66 2.26 9.47
N LYS A 108 14.11 1.06 9.28
CA LYS A 108 14.47 0.20 8.13
C LYS A 108 14.04 0.83 6.81
N VAL A 109 12.87 1.46 6.73
CA VAL A 109 12.44 2.23 5.56
C VAL A 109 13.44 3.35 5.24
N ARG A 110 13.84 4.15 6.23
CA ARG A 110 14.82 5.23 6.06
C ARG A 110 16.19 4.69 5.60
N ARG A 111 16.65 3.59 6.20
CA ARG A 111 17.90 2.91 5.79
C ARG A 111 17.82 2.40 4.35
N ILE A 112 16.74 1.72 3.97
CA ILE A 112 16.51 1.25 2.60
C ILE A 112 16.56 2.41 1.60
N LEU A 113 15.89 3.52 1.89
CA LEU A 113 15.85 4.68 1.02
C LEU A 113 17.18 5.43 0.95
N ARG A 114 18.03 5.36 1.99
CA ARG A 114 19.43 5.83 1.89
C ARG A 114 20.24 5.00 0.91
N CYS A 115 20.07 3.67 0.91
CA CYS A 115 20.77 2.78 -0.01
C CYS A 115 20.25 2.90 -1.45
N LYS A 116 18.93 2.97 -1.60
CA LYS A 116 18.21 2.96 -2.88
C LYS A 116 17.14 4.05 -2.93
N PRO A 117 17.52 5.33 -3.11
CA PRO A 117 16.57 6.45 -3.13
C PRO A 117 15.47 6.30 -4.18
N LEU A 118 15.79 5.68 -5.33
CA LEU A 118 14.86 5.42 -6.43
C LEU A 118 13.72 4.46 -6.07
N PHE A 119 13.75 3.82 -4.91
CA PHE A 119 12.65 2.98 -4.46
C PHE A 119 11.50 3.80 -3.91
N ALA A 120 11.76 5.05 -3.47
CA ALA A 120 10.71 5.99 -3.13
C ALA A 120 9.93 6.32 -4.40
N SER A 121 8.69 5.84 -4.43
CA SER A 121 7.73 6.06 -5.49
C SER A 121 6.37 6.29 -4.84
N PRO A 122 5.36 6.81 -5.58
CA PRO A 122 4.01 6.96 -5.04
C PRO A 122 3.43 5.67 -4.45
N SER A 123 3.89 4.50 -4.93
CA SER A 123 3.50 3.20 -4.39
C SER A 123 3.89 3.02 -2.92
N ALA A 124 4.98 3.61 -2.45
CA ALA A 124 5.40 3.50 -1.05
C ALA A 124 4.36 4.13 -0.10
N MET A 125 3.90 5.34 -0.39
CA MET A 125 2.84 5.99 0.39
C MET A 125 1.49 5.29 0.22
N ASN A 126 1.19 4.74 -0.96
CA ASN A 126 -0.01 3.92 -1.17
C ASN A 126 -0.02 2.69 -0.25
N VAL A 127 1.12 1.99 -0.12
CA VAL A 127 1.24 0.83 0.78
C VAL A 127 1.12 1.27 2.24
N ALA A 128 1.73 2.39 2.62
CA ALA A 128 1.58 2.96 3.97
C ALA A 128 0.13 3.31 4.32
N ALA A 129 -0.58 3.95 3.39
CA ALA A 129 -2.01 4.25 3.53
C ALA A 129 -2.83 2.97 3.69
N TYR A 130 -2.47 1.93 2.94
CA TYR A 130 -3.19 0.67 2.97
C TYR A 130 -2.94 -0.16 4.24
N THR A 131 -1.72 -0.14 4.78
CA THR A 131 -1.43 -0.77 6.08
C THR A 131 -2.00 0.03 7.25
N ARG A 132 -2.58 1.22 6.99
CA ARG A 132 -3.08 2.19 7.99
C ARG A 132 -2.05 2.46 9.09
N ASN A 133 -0.78 2.51 8.70
CA ASN A 133 0.31 2.79 9.62
C ASN A 133 0.60 4.30 9.59
N TRP A 134 0.14 5.01 10.62
CA TRP A 134 0.30 6.47 10.72
C TRP A 134 1.76 6.91 10.79
N ASP A 135 2.66 6.12 11.38
CA ASP A 135 4.09 6.45 11.41
C ASP A 135 4.68 6.46 10.00
N MET A 136 4.29 5.48 9.18
CA MET A 136 4.67 5.44 7.76
C MET A 136 4.06 6.60 6.98
N ILE A 137 2.76 6.87 7.17
CA ILE A 137 2.06 7.93 6.47
C ILE A 137 2.69 9.28 6.80
N ASN A 138 2.98 9.54 8.08
CA ASN A 138 3.65 10.76 8.53
C ASN A 138 5.08 10.86 7.98
N TYR A 139 5.84 9.76 7.98
CA TYR A 139 7.18 9.73 7.40
C TYR A 139 7.17 10.08 5.91
N PHE A 140 6.34 9.40 5.11
CA PHE A 140 6.24 9.69 3.68
C PHE A 140 5.60 11.04 3.37
N HIS A 141 4.72 11.54 4.23
CA HIS A 141 4.11 12.84 4.04
C HIS A 141 5.09 13.99 4.32
N ASN A 142 5.85 13.91 5.41
CA ASN A 142 6.68 15.00 5.90
C ASN A 142 8.11 14.97 5.34
N GLU A 143 8.68 13.78 5.12
CA GLU A 143 10.09 13.64 4.72
C GLU A 143 10.28 13.35 3.22
N ARG A 144 9.20 13.10 2.46
CA ARG A 144 9.25 12.69 1.05
C ARG A 144 8.35 13.54 0.17
N THR A 145 8.69 13.61 -1.12
CA THR A 145 8.01 14.48 -2.10
C THR A 145 7.30 13.71 -3.21
N GLU A 146 7.52 12.39 -3.33
CA GLU A 146 6.92 11.57 -4.38
C GLU A 146 5.40 11.51 -4.31
N GLY A 147 4.85 11.67 -3.11
CA GLY A 147 3.42 11.66 -2.89
C GLY A 147 2.79 10.27 -2.95
N CYS A 148 1.53 10.23 -3.36
CA CYS A 148 0.76 9.01 -3.52
C CYS A 148 0.04 9.02 -4.87
N THR A 149 -0.88 8.08 -5.09
CA THR A 149 -1.83 8.16 -6.21
C THR A 149 -3.25 8.12 -5.67
N THR A 150 -4.24 8.27 -6.55
CA THR A 150 -5.66 8.08 -6.20
C THR A 150 -5.94 6.74 -5.51
N PHE A 151 -5.07 5.75 -5.70
CA PHE A 151 -5.15 4.45 -5.05
C PHE A 151 -5.12 4.55 -3.51
N ALA A 152 -4.39 5.50 -2.92
CA ALA A 152 -4.34 5.67 -1.47
C ALA A 152 -5.74 6.00 -0.91
N MET A 153 -6.42 7.00 -1.48
CA MET A 153 -7.74 7.43 -1.03
C MET A 153 -8.84 6.43 -1.41
N ASP A 154 -8.80 5.87 -2.63
CA ASP A 154 -9.72 4.80 -3.05
C ASP A 154 -9.67 3.61 -2.09
N ARG A 155 -8.45 3.25 -1.64
CA ARG A 155 -8.25 2.12 -0.74
C ARG A 155 -8.66 2.44 0.69
N ALA A 156 -8.29 3.61 1.19
CA ALA A 156 -8.74 4.08 2.51
C ALA A 156 -10.27 4.11 2.58
N ALA A 157 -10.93 4.56 1.51
CA ALA A 157 -12.38 4.58 1.41
C ALA A 157 -13.00 3.17 1.39
N LYS A 158 -12.42 2.27 0.59
CA LYS A 158 -12.83 0.86 0.54
C LYS A 158 -12.73 0.15 1.90
N ASP A 159 -11.71 0.47 2.70
CA ASP A 159 -11.48 -0.14 4.01
C ASP A 159 -12.16 0.62 5.17
N GLY A 160 -12.89 1.71 4.88
CA GLY A 160 -13.68 2.45 5.88
C GLY A 160 -12.87 3.41 6.77
N TYR A 161 -11.63 3.74 6.38
CA TYR A 161 -10.72 4.59 7.16
C TYR A 161 -11.03 6.08 6.94
N LEU A 162 -12.12 6.57 7.54
CA LEU A 162 -12.57 7.95 7.40
C LEU A 162 -11.50 8.98 7.79
N ASP A 163 -10.79 8.73 8.90
CA ASP A 163 -9.66 9.53 9.39
C ASP A 163 -8.57 9.70 8.32
N LEU A 164 -8.20 8.60 7.66
CA LEU A 164 -7.22 8.62 6.59
C LEU A 164 -7.75 9.27 5.32
N VAL A 165 -9.02 9.08 4.97
CA VAL A 165 -9.66 9.76 3.83
C VAL A 165 -9.65 11.27 4.04
N GLN A 166 -9.99 11.75 5.24
CA GLN A 166 -9.94 13.16 5.61
C GLN A 166 -8.52 13.71 5.55
N PHE A 167 -7.54 12.98 6.10
CA PHE A 167 -6.13 13.37 6.04
C PHE A 167 -5.64 13.49 4.59
N LEU A 168 -5.90 12.48 3.75
CA LEU A 168 -5.51 12.50 2.34
C LEU A 168 -6.21 13.62 1.58
N HIS A 169 -7.50 13.88 1.86
CA HIS A 169 -8.24 14.98 1.24
C HIS A 169 -7.66 16.35 1.58
N ALA A 170 -7.32 16.59 2.85
CA ALA A 170 -6.82 17.88 3.32
C ALA A 170 -5.37 18.16 2.89
N ASN A 171 -4.54 17.11 2.80
CA ASN A 171 -3.09 17.27 2.67
C ASN A 171 -2.52 16.82 1.32
N ARG A 172 -3.31 16.15 0.46
CA ARG A 172 -2.88 15.63 -0.84
C ARG A 172 -3.77 16.17 -1.96
N LYS A 173 -3.20 16.31 -3.17
CA LYS A 173 -3.90 16.88 -4.34
C LYS A 173 -4.34 15.82 -5.35
N GLU A 174 -3.88 14.58 -5.19
CA GLU A 174 -4.13 13.48 -6.10
C GLU A 174 -5.60 13.05 -6.14
N GLY A 175 -6.33 13.24 -5.03
CA GLY A 175 -7.75 12.94 -4.93
C GLY A 175 -8.07 11.45 -4.90
N CYS A 176 -9.26 11.10 -5.39
CA CYS A 176 -9.74 9.73 -5.55
C CYS A 176 -10.28 9.49 -6.95
N THR A 177 -10.85 8.31 -7.18
CA THR A 177 -11.68 8.01 -8.35
C THR A 177 -13.10 7.67 -7.89
N HIS A 178 -14.04 7.51 -8.83
CA HIS A 178 -15.39 7.03 -8.52
C HIS A 178 -15.41 5.70 -7.73
N ARG A 179 -14.31 4.92 -7.82
CA ARG A 179 -14.16 3.67 -7.08
C ARG A 179 -14.12 3.87 -5.57
N ALA A 180 -13.76 5.05 -5.07
CA ALA A 180 -13.76 5.34 -3.65
C ALA A 180 -15.18 5.24 -3.07
N ILE A 181 -16.15 5.94 -3.67
CA ILE A 181 -17.55 5.87 -3.24
C ILE A 181 -18.14 4.49 -3.54
N ASP A 182 -17.90 3.93 -4.74
CA ASP A 182 -18.40 2.59 -5.08
C ASP A 182 -17.97 1.54 -4.05
N SER A 183 -16.67 1.51 -3.74
CA SER A 183 -16.12 0.52 -2.82
C SER A 183 -16.54 0.78 -1.37
N ALA A 184 -16.60 2.05 -0.95
CA ALA A 184 -17.10 2.40 0.38
C ALA A 184 -18.56 1.98 0.54
N ALA A 185 -19.37 2.17 -0.51
CA ALA A 185 -20.76 1.76 -0.52
C ALA A 185 -20.94 0.24 -0.50
N GLU A 186 -20.21 -0.49 -1.35
CA GLU A 186 -20.20 -1.96 -1.38
C GLU A 186 -19.83 -2.59 -0.01
N ASN A 187 -19.04 -1.89 0.81
CA ASN A 187 -18.60 -2.34 2.14
C ASN A 187 -19.38 -1.67 3.30
N GLY A 188 -20.38 -0.84 3.02
CA GLY A 188 -21.27 -0.27 4.03
C GLY A 188 -20.68 0.89 4.84
N HIS A 189 -19.62 1.52 4.34
CA HIS A 189 -18.93 2.62 5.01
C HIS A 189 -19.63 3.96 4.77
N LEU A 190 -20.83 4.12 5.36
CA LEU A 190 -21.70 5.28 5.17
C LEU A 190 -20.99 6.63 5.42
N GLU A 191 -20.24 6.75 6.50
CA GLU A 191 -19.59 8.03 6.85
C GLU A 191 -18.49 8.43 5.86
N VAL A 192 -17.79 7.45 5.29
CA VAL A 192 -16.85 7.68 4.17
C VAL A 192 -17.61 8.15 2.92
N VAL A 193 -18.73 7.51 2.59
CA VAL A 193 -19.56 7.90 1.44
C VAL A 193 -20.08 9.33 1.62
N LYS A 194 -20.58 9.69 2.81
CA LYS A 194 -21.01 11.06 3.14
C LYS A 194 -19.90 12.07 2.93
N PHE A 195 -18.72 11.81 3.49
CA PHE A 195 -17.58 12.70 3.39
C PHE A 195 -17.16 12.90 1.92
N LEU A 196 -16.97 11.81 1.17
CA LEU A 196 -16.57 11.89 -0.23
C LEU A 196 -17.63 12.59 -1.08
N ALA A 197 -18.91 12.25 -0.92
CA ALA A 197 -19.99 12.88 -1.67
C ALA A 197 -20.12 14.40 -1.44
N THR A 198 -19.71 14.89 -0.26
CA THR A 198 -19.81 16.31 0.10
C THR A 198 -18.54 17.11 -0.24
N HIS A 199 -17.37 16.48 -0.27
CA HIS A 199 -16.08 17.16 -0.43
C HIS A 199 -15.36 16.84 -1.74
N ARG A 200 -15.86 15.89 -2.53
CA ARG A 200 -15.26 15.43 -3.79
C ARG A 200 -16.29 15.45 -4.93
N THR A 201 -15.81 15.49 -6.17
CA THR A 201 -16.64 15.66 -7.37
C THR A 201 -16.58 14.47 -8.33
N GLU A 202 -15.76 13.45 -8.01
CA GLU A 202 -15.56 12.26 -8.85
C GLU A 202 -16.81 11.38 -8.98
N GLY A 203 -17.74 11.52 -8.04
CA GLY A 203 -19.01 10.80 -8.01
C GLY A 203 -18.88 9.29 -7.80
N CYS A 204 -19.91 8.55 -8.21
CA CYS A 204 -19.99 7.10 -8.10
C CYS A 204 -20.62 6.49 -9.35
N SER A 205 -20.45 5.18 -9.54
CA SER A 205 -21.10 4.41 -10.59
C SER A 205 -22.36 3.72 -10.07
N ILE A 206 -23.09 3.05 -10.98
CA ILE A 206 -24.25 2.22 -10.60
C ILE A 206 -23.92 1.11 -9.60
N ARG A 207 -22.64 0.75 -9.42
CA ARG A 207 -22.22 -0.25 -8.42
C ARG A 207 -22.55 0.20 -7.00
N ALA A 208 -22.40 1.48 -6.68
CA ALA A 208 -22.70 2.01 -5.35
C ALA A 208 -24.17 1.76 -4.95
N PHE A 209 -25.09 1.83 -5.92
CA PHE A 209 -26.54 1.59 -5.72
C PHE A 209 -26.92 0.11 -5.65
N LYS A 210 -26.02 -0.80 -6.02
CA LYS A 210 -26.20 -2.25 -5.85
C LYS A 210 -25.71 -2.74 -4.48
N SER A 211 -25.31 -1.83 -3.60
CA SER A 211 -24.89 -2.16 -2.25
C SER A 211 -26.04 -2.81 -1.46
N LYS A 212 -25.70 -3.82 -0.65
CA LYS A 212 -26.64 -4.45 0.29
C LYS A 212 -26.96 -3.58 1.51
N TYR A 213 -26.24 -2.48 1.70
CA TYR A 213 -26.38 -1.58 2.84
C TYR A 213 -27.39 -0.48 2.50
N THR A 214 -28.65 -0.67 2.95
CA THR A 214 -29.79 0.19 2.59
C THR A 214 -29.56 1.64 2.98
N ASN A 215 -29.01 1.90 4.16
CA ASN A 215 -28.67 3.24 4.65
C ASN A 215 -27.70 4.00 3.71
N VAL A 216 -26.79 3.29 3.03
CA VAL A 216 -25.90 3.91 2.04
C VAL A 216 -26.64 4.24 0.76
N VAL A 217 -27.47 3.32 0.26
CA VAL A 217 -28.26 3.52 -0.97
C VAL A 217 -29.26 4.66 -0.77
N GLU A 218 -29.96 4.69 0.37
CA GLU A 218 -30.88 5.77 0.76
C GLU A 218 -30.16 7.13 0.80
N TYR A 219 -28.96 7.19 1.37
CA TYR A 219 -28.17 8.43 1.36
C TYR A 219 -27.78 8.85 -0.07
N LEU A 220 -27.29 7.93 -0.90
CA LEU A 220 -26.91 8.22 -2.29
C LEU A 220 -28.11 8.67 -3.15
N ASP A 221 -29.29 8.09 -2.93
CA ASP A 221 -30.54 8.51 -3.55
C ASP A 221 -30.95 9.92 -3.06
N SER A 222 -30.79 10.21 -1.77
CA SER A 222 -31.16 11.52 -1.18
C SER A 222 -30.39 12.70 -1.75
N ILE A 223 -29.12 12.49 -2.15
CA ILE A 223 -28.27 13.52 -2.75
C ILE A 223 -28.35 13.55 -4.29
N GLY A 224 -29.21 12.71 -4.88
CA GLY A 224 -29.55 12.79 -6.31
C GLY A 224 -28.54 12.15 -7.27
N PHE A 225 -27.58 11.34 -6.80
CA PHE A 225 -26.58 10.70 -7.68
C PHE A 225 -27.21 9.86 -8.79
N ARG A 226 -28.40 9.29 -8.54
CA ARG A 226 -29.14 8.46 -9.51
C ARG A 226 -29.57 9.21 -10.77
N LYS A 227 -29.71 10.54 -10.73
CA LYS A 227 -30.06 11.35 -11.91
C LYS A 227 -28.90 11.50 -12.91
N TYR A 228 -27.65 11.33 -12.46
CA TYR A 228 -26.46 11.49 -13.31
C TYR A 228 -26.06 10.20 -14.05
N LEU A 229 -26.63 9.04 -13.68
CA LEU A 229 -26.33 7.74 -14.29
C LEU A 229 -27.03 7.51 -15.65
N HIS A 230 -28.05 8.30 -16.00
CA HIS A 230 -28.78 8.17 -17.26
C HIS A 230 -28.08 8.83 -18.47
N TYR A 231 -26.94 9.50 -18.28
CA TYR A 231 -26.21 10.21 -19.35
C TYR A 231 -24.85 9.57 -19.74
N GLN A 232 -24.56 8.34 -19.29
CA GLN A 232 -23.31 7.64 -19.65
C GLN A 232 -23.54 6.19 -20.14
N LEU A 233 -24.56 6.00 -20.99
CA LEU A 233 -24.68 4.81 -21.83
C LEU A 233 -24.02 5.05 -23.19
#